data_AF-A0A2H0V6Q1-F1
#
_entry.id   AF-A0A2H0V6Q1-F1
#
_cell.length_a   1.000
_cell.length_b   1.000
_cell.length_c   1.000
_cell.angle_alpha   90.00
_cell.angle_beta   90.00
_cell.angle_gamma   90.00
#
_symmetry.space_group_name_H-M   'P 1'
#
loop_
_entity.id
_entity.type
_entity.pdbx_description
1 polymer ?
#
loop_
_entity_poly.entity_id
_entity_poly.type
_entity_poly.pdbx_seq_one_letter_code
_entity_poly.pdbx_strand_id
1 'polypeptide(L)' 'MKIAIIGMGRMGKNMAIRLLKNKHEVVIFNRSKDVYKEMK' A
#
# COMPACT_ATOMS: atom_id res chain seq x y z
N MET A 1 11.18 -9.68 -0.10
CA MET A 1 10.35 -10.03 1.08
C MET A 1 8.89 -9.72 0.77
N LYS A 2 7.95 -10.45 1.36
CA LYS A 2 6.50 -10.20 1.22
C LYS A 2 5.98 -9.47 2.44
N ILE A 3 5.30 -8.33 2.22
CA ILE A 3 4.83 -7.44 3.29
C ILE A 3 3.36 -7.14 3.08
N ALA A 4 2.55 -7.30 4.13
CA ALA A 4 1.15 -6.90 4.13
C ALA A 4 0.97 -5.58 4.89
N ILE A 5 0.22 -4.64 4.31
CA ILE A 5 -0.17 -3.38 4.94
C ILE A 5 -1.70 -3.36 5.08
N ILE A 6 -2.19 -3.17 6.30
CA ILE A 6 -3.62 -2.97 6.57
C ILE A 6 -3.84 -1.47 6.77
N GLY A 7 -4.59 -0.83 5.87
CA GLY A 7 -4.79 0.63 5.90
C GLY A 7 -4.00 1.39 4.83
N MET A 8 -4.70 1.83 3.77
CA MET A 8 -4.20 2.67 2.68
C MET A 8 -4.41 4.16 2.99
N GLY A 9 -3.95 4.63 4.14
CA GLY A 9 -3.87 6.07 4.37
C GLY A 9 -2.77 6.73 3.52
N ARG A 10 -2.61 8.06 3.63
CA ARG A 10 -1.46 8.79 3.07
C ARG A 10 -0.11 8.17 3.45
N MET A 11 0.02 7.76 4.70
CA MET A 11 1.23 7.08 5.20
C MET A 11 1.42 5.69 4.58
N GLY A 12 0.36 4.87 4.55
CA GLY A 12 0.39 3.52 3.97
C GLY A 12 0.81 3.53 2.50
N LYS A 13 0.28 4.48 1.71
CA LYS A 13 0.68 4.71 0.32
C LYS A 13 2.18 5.05 0.21
N ASN A 14 2.65 6.02 0.99
CA ASN A 14 4.06 6.42 0.96
C ASN A 14 5.02 5.29 1.38
N MET A 15 4.63 4.49 2.37
CA MET A 15 5.39 3.32 2.77
C MET A 15 5.43 2.26 1.67
N ALA A 16 4.28 1.92 1.08
CA ALA A 16 4.21 0.96 -0.02
C ALA A 16 5.10 1.39 -1.19
N ILE A 17 5.07 2.66 -1.59
CA ILE A 17 5.92 3.20 -2.66
C ILE A 17 7.41 2.99 -2.34
N ARG A 18 7.85 3.29 -1.11
CA ARG A 18 9.25 3.10 -0.69
C ARG A 18 9.64 1.62 -0.70
N LEU A 19 8.75 0.74 -0.24
CA LEU A 19 8.98 -0.71 -0.20
C LEU A 19 9.06 -1.30 -1.62
N LEU A 20 8.18 -0.87 -2.52
CA LEU A 20 8.21 -1.27 -3.93
C LEU A 20 9.51 -0.82 -4.62
N LYS A 21 9.96 0.42 -4.36
CA LYS A 21 11.26 0.91 -4.87
C LYS A 21 12.45 0.07 -4.40
N ASN A 22 12.37 -0.47 -3.19
CA ASN A 22 13.38 -1.37 -2.62
C ASN A 22 13.16 -2.85 -3.00
N LYS A 23 12.35 -3.13 -4.02
CA LYS A 23 12.08 -4.50 -4.55
C LYS A 23 11.43 -5.45 -3.54
N HIS A 24 10.66 -4.92 -2.60
CA HIS A 24 9.77 -5.73 -1.76
C HIS A 24 8.42 -5.96 -2.46
N GLU A 25 7.82 -7.12 -2.23
CA GLU A 25 6.48 -7.46 -2.69
C GLU A 25 5.49 -7.01 -1.61
N VAL A 26 4.55 -6.14 -1.97
CA VAL A 26 3.65 -5.49 -1.00
C VAL A 26 2.20 -5.78 -1.36
N VAL A 27 1.42 -6.26 -0.39
CA VAL A 27 -0.04 -6.43 -0.49
C VAL A 27 -0.70 -5.43 0.44
N ILE A 28 -1.67 -4.66 -0.06
CA ILE A 28 -2.37 -3.65 0.73
C ILE A 28 -3.85 -4.01 0.82
N PHE A 29 -4.38 -4.07 2.05
CA PHE A 29 -5.77 -4.37 2.33
C PHE A 29 -6.46 -3.23 3.09
N ASN A 30 -7.64 -2.84 2.62
CA ASN A 30 -8.56 -1.92 3.28
C ASN A 30 -9.95 -2.52 3.35
N ARG A 31 -10.64 -2.22 4.45
CA ARG A 31 -12.06 -2.59 4.62
C ARG A 31 -12.97 -1.86 3.63
N SER A 32 -12.70 -0.58 3.34
CA SER A 32 -13.44 0.20 2.33
C SER A 32 -12.68 0.24 1.01
N LYS A 33 -13.41 0.08 -0.10
CA LYS A 33 -12.88 0.19 -1.47
C LYS A 33 -12.59 1.62 -1.91
N ASP A 34 -13.13 2.63 -1.22
CA ASP A 34 -13.03 4.03 -1.66
C ASP A 34 -11.60 4.57 -1.68
N VAL A 35 -10.74 3.99 -0.85
CA VAL A 35 -9.37 4.46 -0.66
C VAL A 35 -8.45 4.10 -1.83
N TYR A 36 -8.84 3.12 -2.67
CA TYR A 36 -8.06 2.71 -3.84
C TYR A 36 -8.24 3.65 -5.05
N LYS A 37 -9.20 4.59 -5.01
CA LYS A 37 -9.50 5.50 -6.15
C LYS A 37 -8.33 6.43 -6.53
N GLU A 38 -7.37 6.64 -5.64
CA GLU A 38 -6.20 7.50 -5.85
C GLU A 38 -4.98 6.79 -6.45
N MET A 39 -5.07 5.48 -6.73
CA MET A 39 -4.05 4.73 -7.47
C MET A 39 -4.49 4.63 -8.94
N LYS A 40 -4.33 5.72 -9.69
CA LYS A 40 -4.35 5.71 -11.16
C LYS A 40 -2.93 5.58 -11.69
#